data_AF-A0A2M6YNV7-F1
#
_entry.id   AF-A0A2M6YNV7-F1
#
_cell.length_a   1.000
_cell.length_b   1.000
_cell.length_c   1.000
_cell.angle_alpha   90.00
_cell.angle_beta   90.00
_cell.angle_gamma   90.00
#
_symmetry.space_group_name_H-M   'P 1'
#
loop_
_entity.id
_entity.type
_entity.pdbx_description
1 polymer ?
#
loop_
_entity_poly.entity_id
_entity_poly.type
_entity_poly.pdbx_seq_one_letter_code
_entity_poly.pdbx_strand_id
1 'polypeptide(L)'
;KVRSLLELRSGLMAASKGEPLQIKHLRKAEGQQREQGARIVKLFGCSGAEGEAVAAYGPTRVAFADCPLHPDWREFAAGKRLSLVEVKSENSINRIQGTALNPRFTERVPAATEFTFAVSLKRFEDDGEDLLDTLLAGLKLLELDALGGS
;
A
#
# COMPACT_ATOMS: atom_id res chain seq x y z
N LYS A 1 0.93 -1.52 1.25
CA LYS A 1 -0.44 -1.17 1.68
C LYS A 1 -1.49 -1.37 0.57
N VAL A 2 -1.33 -0.82 -0.64
CA VAL A 2 -2.25 -1.04 -1.77
C VAL A 2 -2.51 -2.55 -2.02
N ARG A 3 -1.43 -3.35 -2.11
CA ARG A 3 -1.50 -4.82 -2.24
C ARG A 3 -2.36 -5.46 -1.14
N SER A 4 -2.04 -5.20 0.12
CA SER A 4 -2.73 -5.81 1.26
C SER A 4 -4.22 -5.44 1.31
N LEU A 5 -4.60 -4.24 0.88
CA LEU A 5 -6.00 -3.81 0.78
C LEU A 5 -6.76 -4.57 -0.31
N LEU A 6 -6.12 -4.79 -1.46
CA LEU A 6 -6.69 -5.61 -2.53
C LEU A 6 -6.82 -7.09 -2.09
N GLU A 7 -5.81 -7.62 -1.40
CA GLU A 7 -5.86 -8.98 -0.82
C GLU A 7 -6.99 -9.11 0.20
N LEU A 8 -7.20 -8.10 1.06
CA LEU A 8 -8.32 -8.06 2.00
C LEU A 8 -9.67 -8.01 1.27
N ARG A 9 -9.82 -7.10 0.29
CA ARG A 9 -11.05 -6.96 -0.51
C ARG A 9 -11.42 -8.25 -1.25
N SER A 10 -10.42 -8.99 -1.74
CA SER A 10 -10.64 -10.26 -2.43
C SER A 10 -11.10 -11.40 -1.51
N GLY A 11 -10.97 -11.24 -0.19
CA GLY A 11 -11.21 -12.29 0.80
C GLY A 11 -10.09 -13.33 0.89
N LEU A 12 -9.03 -13.22 0.08
CA LEU A 12 -7.92 -14.19 0.06
C LEU A 12 -6.97 -14.04 1.26
N MET A 13 -7.09 -12.97 2.05
CA MET A 13 -6.30 -12.79 3.27
C MET A 13 -6.52 -13.92 4.30
N ALA A 14 -7.73 -14.52 4.34
CA ALA A 14 -8.00 -15.70 5.17
C ALA A 14 -7.23 -16.94 4.68
N ALA A 15 -7.08 -17.10 3.36
CA ALA A 15 -6.33 -18.19 2.77
C ALA A 15 -4.82 -18.03 2.94
N SER A 16 -4.30 -16.79 2.90
CA SER A 16 -2.89 -16.49 3.13
C SER A 16 -2.52 -16.34 4.61
N LYS A 17 -3.49 -16.32 5.52
CA LYS A 17 -3.29 -16.10 6.97
C LYS A 17 -2.47 -14.84 7.28
N GLY A 18 -2.65 -13.79 6.48
CA GLY A 18 -1.93 -12.53 6.63
C GLY A 18 -0.56 -12.48 5.93
N GLU A 19 -0.06 -13.59 5.37
CA GLU A 19 1.10 -13.56 4.48
C GLU A 19 0.74 -12.95 3.12
N PRO A 20 1.72 -12.40 2.37
CA PRO A 20 1.49 -11.95 1.00
C PRO A 20 0.89 -13.06 0.13
N LEU A 21 -0.05 -12.70 -0.75
CA LEU A 21 -0.69 -13.66 -1.63
C LEU A 21 0.33 -14.34 -2.57
N GLN A 22 0.26 -15.66 -2.65
CA GLN A 22 1.14 -16.50 -3.47
C GLN A 22 0.31 -17.41 -4.37
N ILE A 23 0.92 -17.97 -5.41
CA ILE A 23 0.20 -18.80 -6.40
C ILE A 23 -0.40 -20.05 -5.72
N LYS A 24 0.27 -20.63 -4.72
CA LYS A 24 -0.28 -21.73 -3.92
C LYS A 24 -1.64 -21.42 -3.26
N HIS A 25 -1.89 -20.15 -2.88
CA HIS A 25 -3.15 -19.74 -2.26
C HIS A 25 -4.28 -19.71 -3.30
N LEU A 26 -3.98 -19.43 -4.57
CA LEU A 26 -4.95 -19.40 -5.66
C LEU A 26 -5.49 -20.79 -6.02
N ARG A 27 -4.76 -21.86 -5.69
CA ARG A 27 -5.20 -23.25 -5.96
C ARG A 27 -6.49 -23.61 -5.22
N LYS A 28 -6.76 -22.97 -4.08
CA LYS A 28 -7.96 -23.18 -3.25
C LYS A 28 -9.04 -22.12 -3.50
N ALA A 29 -8.76 -21.13 -4.36
CA ALA A 29 -9.70 -20.09 -4.70
C ALA A 29 -10.49 -20.50 -5.94
N GLU A 30 -11.76 -20.09 -6.00
CA GLU A 30 -12.68 -20.39 -7.08
C GLU A 30 -13.35 -19.11 -7.61
N GLY A 31 -13.83 -19.16 -8.85
CA GLY A 31 -14.55 -18.07 -9.52
C GLY A 31 -13.85 -16.70 -9.38
N GLN A 32 -14.63 -15.70 -8.98
CA GLN A 32 -14.19 -14.31 -8.91
C GLN A 32 -13.02 -14.08 -7.95
N GLN A 33 -12.92 -14.84 -6.85
CA GLN A 33 -11.79 -14.70 -5.92
C GLN A 33 -10.48 -15.10 -6.58
N ARG A 34 -10.49 -16.19 -7.37
CA ARG A 34 -9.30 -16.65 -8.09
C ARG A 34 -8.86 -15.64 -9.14
N GLU A 35 -9.81 -15.06 -9.88
CA GLU A 35 -9.52 -14.03 -10.89
C GLU A 35 -8.91 -12.78 -10.25
N GLN A 36 -9.51 -12.27 -9.18
CA GLN A 36 -8.97 -11.12 -8.44
C GLN A 36 -7.58 -11.42 -7.88
N GLY A 37 -7.39 -12.61 -7.30
CA GLY A 37 -6.10 -13.06 -6.80
C GLY A 37 -5.04 -13.15 -7.89
N ALA A 38 -5.39 -13.66 -9.07
CA ALA A 38 -4.52 -13.71 -10.22
C ALA A 38 -4.08 -12.32 -10.67
N ARG A 39 -5.00 -11.35 -10.72
CA ARG A 39 -4.69 -9.93 -11.03
C ARG A 39 -3.75 -9.31 -10.00
N ILE A 40 -3.97 -9.57 -8.71
CA ILE A 40 -3.09 -9.09 -7.63
C ILE A 40 -1.69 -9.68 -7.78
N VAL A 41 -1.57 -10.98 -8.04
CA VAL A 41 -0.28 -11.66 -8.26
C VAL A 41 0.44 -11.11 -9.50
N LYS A 42 -0.28 -10.87 -10.62
CA LYS A 42 0.31 -10.21 -11.79
C LYS A 42 0.80 -8.80 -11.47
N LEU A 43 -0.02 -7.98 -10.80
CA LEU A 43 0.32 -6.60 -10.48
C LEU A 43 1.58 -6.52 -9.63
N PHE A 44 1.63 -7.23 -8.49
CA PHE A 44 2.65 -7.05 -7.45
C PHE A 44 3.72 -8.15 -7.41
N GLY A 45 3.61 -9.16 -8.27
CA GLY A 45 4.51 -10.30 -8.31
C GLY A 45 4.32 -11.29 -7.16
N CYS A 46 5.01 -12.43 -7.31
CA CYS A 46 5.11 -13.49 -6.32
C CYS A 46 6.59 -13.78 -5.98
N SER A 47 6.82 -14.51 -4.89
CA SER A 47 8.17 -14.92 -4.48
C SER A 47 8.77 -15.91 -5.49
N GLY A 48 10.08 -15.81 -5.75
CA GLY A 48 10.81 -16.71 -6.64
C GLY A 48 10.84 -18.17 -6.18
N ALA A 49 10.43 -18.46 -4.94
CA ALA A 49 10.28 -19.82 -4.43
C ALA A 49 9.17 -20.64 -5.12
N GLU A 50 8.30 -20.00 -5.92
CA GLU A 50 7.19 -20.64 -6.64
C GLU A 50 7.63 -21.30 -7.97
N GLY A 51 8.92 -21.25 -8.33
CA GLY A 51 9.51 -22.03 -9.43
C GLY A 51 8.79 -21.85 -10.77
N GLU A 52 8.45 -22.95 -11.44
CA GLU A 52 7.78 -22.95 -12.76
C GLU A 52 6.41 -22.27 -12.76
N ALA A 53 5.73 -22.20 -11.61
CA ALA A 53 4.43 -21.53 -11.53
C ALA A 53 4.52 -20.02 -11.77
N VAL A 54 5.70 -19.42 -11.53
CA VAL A 54 5.98 -18.00 -11.81
C VAL A 54 5.85 -17.70 -13.30
N ALA A 55 6.18 -18.67 -14.19
CA ALA A 55 6.10 -18.47 -15.63
C ALA A 55 4.68 -18.17 -16.12
N ALA A 56 3.64 -18.70 -15.45
CA ALA A 56 2.25 -18.46 -15.81
C ALA A 56 1.74 -17.04 -15.50
N TYR A 57 2.41 -16.32 -14.58
CA TYR A 57 2.03 -14.95 -14.18
C TYR A 57 3.04 -13.90 -14.65
N GLY A 58 4.28 -14.32 -14.91
CA GLY A 58 5.36 -13.47 -15.37
C GLY A 58 5.85 -12.47 -14.30
N PRO A 59 6.65 -11.48 -14.70
CA PRO A 59 7.21 -10.48 -13.78
C PRO A 59 6.15 -9.51 -13.23
N THR A 60 6.47 -8.76 -12.19
CA THR A 60 5.58 -7.72 -11.65
C THR A 60 5.18 -6.70 -12.72
N ARG A 61 3.91 -6.27 -12.74
CA ARG A 61 3.42 -5.25 -13.68
C ARG A 61 3.51 -3.84 -13.13
N VAL A 62 3.39 -3.66 -11.82
CA VAL A 62 3.43 -2.33 -11.20
C VAL A 62 4.80 -2.04 -10.59
N ALA A 63 5.27 -0.80 -10.75
CA ALA A 63 6.38 -0.26 -9.99
C ALA A 63 6.01 1.11 -9.42
N PHE A 64 6.20 1.26 -8.11
CA PHE A 64 5.98 2.50 -7.36
C PHE A 64 7.32 3.21 -7.22
N ALA A 65 7.39 4.48 -7.64
CA ALA A 65 8.56 5.31 -7.42
C ALA A 65 8.52 5.95 -6.03
N ASP A 66 9.69 6.34 -5.53
CA ASP A 66 9.77 7.22 -4.36
C ASP A 66 9.03 8.54 -4.64
N CYS A 67 8.39 9.08 -3.61
CA CYS A 67 7.57 10.27 -3.71
C CYS A 67 8.29 11.45 -3.04
N PRO A 68 9.06 12.28 -3.78
CA PRO A 68 9.69 13.46 -3.21
C PRO A 68 8.65 14.54 -2.91
N LEU A 69 9.02 15.53 -2.08
CA LEU A 69 8.18 16.71 -1.84
C LEU A 69 7.84 17.41 -3.16
N HIS A 70 6.58 17.82 -3.29
CA HIS A 70 6.14 18.59 -4.45
C HIS A 70 6.89 19.92 -4.51
N PRO A 71 7.47 20.31 -5.66
CA PRO A 71 8.29 21.53 -5.77
C PRO A 71 7.56 22.78 -5.27
N ASP A 72 6.31 22.98 -5.69
CA ASP A 72 5.54 24.17 -5.33
C ASP A 72 5.24 24.22 -3.82
N TRP A 73 4.96 23.06 -3.21
CA TRP A 73 4.73 22.98 -1.77
C TRP A 73 6.01 23.27 -0.99
N ARG A 74 7.16 22.76 -1.48
CA ARG A 74 8.47 23.03 -0.87
C ARG A 74 8.80 24.52 -0.91
N GLU A 75 8.55 25.20 -2.04
CA GLU A 75 8.75 26.65 -2.16
C GLU A 75 7.82 27.43 -1.24
N PHE A 76 6.55 27.04 -1.17
CA PHE A 76 5.58 27.61 -0.24
C PHE A 76 6.05 27.49 1.22
N ALA A 77 6.44 26.28 1.65
CA ALA A 77 6.90 26.03 3.01
C ALA A 77 8.15 26.86 3.33
N ALA A 78 9.11 26.93 2.41
CA ALA A 78 10.31 27.76 2.56
C ALA A 78 9.98 29.25 2.68
N GLY A 79 9.12 29.78 1.80
CA GLY A 79 8.70 31.19 1.81
C GLY A 79 7.95 31.59 3.08
N LYS A 80 7.20 30.65 3.67
CA LYS A 80 6.48 30.83 4.94
C LYS A 80 7.30 30.45 6.18
N ARG A 81 8.54 29.96 6.00
CA ARG A 81 9.41 29.45 7.08
C ARG A 81 8.73 28.35 7.91
N LEU A 82 7.92 27.53 7.25
CA LEU A 82 7.29 26.37 7.88
C LEU A 82 8.32 25.25 8.06
N SER A 83 8.20 24.51 9.16
CA SER A 83 8.96 23.28 9.33
C SER A 83 8.43 22.19 8.40
N LEU A 84 9.33 21.37 7.85
CA LEU A 84 8.96 20.22 7.02
C LEU A 84 8.55 18.99 7.85
N VAL A 85 8.77 19.06 9.16
CA VAL A 85 8.42 18.03 10.15
C VAL A 85 7.85 18.68 11.39
N GLU A 86 6.98 17.97 12.10
CA GLU A 86 6.49 18.37 13.42
C GLU A 86 6.62 17.23 14.42
N VAL A 87 6.80 17.57 15.69
CA VAL A 87 6.86 16.58 16.77
C VAL A 87 5.47 16.41 17.37
N LYS A 88 4.88 15.24 17.17
CA LYS A 88 3.61 14.85 17.80
C LYS A 88 3.90 14.22 19.16
N SER A 89 3.28 14.76 20.22
CA SER A 89 3.29 14.14 21.55
C SER A 89 2.07 13.26 21.74
N GLU A 90 2.26 12.01 22.12
CA GLU A 90 1.21 11.07 22.51
C GLU A 90 1.43 10.52 23.91
N ASN A 91 0.36 10.10 24.59
CA ASN A 91 0.49 9.52 25.91
C ASN A 91 -0.67 8.58 26.24
N SER A 92 -0.38 7.52 27.00
CA SER A 92 -1.40 6.68 27.62
C SER A 92 -1.81 7.27 28.97
N ILE A 93 -3.12 7.40 29.19
CA ILE A 93 -3.69 7.94 30.43
C ILE A 93 -4.16 6.79 31.32
N ASN A 94 -3.75 6.77 32.59
CA ASN A 94 -4.36 5.95 33.62
C ASN A 94 -5.78 6.48 33.88
N ARG A 95 -6.80 5.71 33.51
CA ARG A 95 -8.20 6.14 33.63
C ARG A 95 -8.72 6.25 35.07
N ILE A 96 -8.05 5.62 36.04
CA ILE A 96 -8.44 5.67 37.46
C ILE A 96 -7.77 6.87 38.13
N GLN A 97 -6.46 7.04 37.94
CA GLN A 97 -5.69 8.11 38.58
C GLN A 97 -5.70 9.43 37.80
N GLY A 98 -6.14 9.42 36.53
CA GLY A 98 -6.10 10.57 35.64
C GLY A 98 -4.70 10.98 35.20
N THR A 99 -3.68 10.15 35.45
CA THR A 99 -2.28 10.51 35.24
C THR A 99 -1.75 10.02 33.89
N ALA A 100 -0.85 10.82 33.33
CA ALA A 100 0.04 10.48 32.25
C ALA A 100 0.97 9.31 32.65
N LEU A 101 1.06 8.25 31.84
CA LEU A 101 1.93 7.11 32.15
C LEU A 101 3.23 7.11 31.35
N ASN A 102 3.17 7.35 30.04
CA ASN A 102 4.28 7.15 29.12
C ASN A 102 4.22 8.14 27.94
N PRO A 103 4.62 9.41 28.12
CA PRO A 103 4.66 10.37 27.02
C PRO A 103 5.67 9.91 25.96
N ARG A 104 5.24 9.93 24.70
CA ARG A 104 6.03 9.60 23.51
C ARG A 104 6.02 10.79 22.58
N PHE A 105 7.15 11.03 21.93
CA PHE A 105 7.31 12.09 20.95
C PHE A 105 7.75 11.45 19.65
N THR A 106 7.02 11.72 18.56
CA THR A 106 7.28 11.14 17.25
C THR A 106 7.25 12.23 16.21
N GLU A 107 8.30 12.31 15.39
CA GLU A 107 8.32 13.19 14.24
C GLU A 107 7.35 12.69 13.18
N ARG A 108 6.61 13.63 12.57
CA ARG A 108 5.73 13.34 11.44
C ARG A 108 5.79 14.44 10.39
N VAL A 109 5.43 14.07 9.17
CA VAL A 109 5.19 15.02 8.09
C VAL A 109 3.92 15.82 8.44
N PRO A 110 3.95 17.17 8.36
CA PRO A 110 2.77 18.00 8.62
C PRO A 110 1.61 17.64 7.69
N ALA A 111 0.39 17.80 8.21
CA ALA A 111 -0.81 17.60 7.41
C ALA A 111 -0.83 18.53 6.17
N ALA A 112 -1.44 18.06 5.09
CA ALA A 112 -1.49 18.75 3.80
C ALA A 112 -0.12 19.00 3.14
N THR A 113 0.92 18.26 3.53
CA THR A 113 2.17 18.22 2.76
C THR A 113 1.95 17.45 1.46
N GLU A 114 2.38 18.03 0.34
CA GLU A 114 2.21 17.45 -0.99
C GLU A 114 3.48 16.76 -1.49
N PHE A 115 3.30 15.65 -2.19
CA PHE A 115 4.38 14.85 -2.77
C PHE A 115 4.10 14.56 -4.24
N THR A 116 5.16 14.49 -5.02
CA THR A 116 5.07 14.05 -6.42
C THR A 116 4.99 12.54 -6.46
N PHE A 117 3.80 12.01 -6.75
CA PHE A 117 3.53 10.57 -6.83
C PHE A 117 3.67 10.06 -8.26
N ALA A 118 4.40 8.96 -8.45
CA ALA A 118 4.54 8.32 -9.74
C ALA A 118 4.48 6.78 -9.63
N VAL A 119 3.65 6.18 -10.49
CA VAL A 119 3.52 4.73 -10.62
C VAL A 119 3.52 4.37 -12.10
N SER A 120 4.27 3.32 -12.43
CA SER A 120 4.28 2.76 -13.78
C SER A 120 3.58 1.41 -13.79
N LEU A 121 2.78 1.16 -14.84
CA LEU A 121 2.15 -0.12 -15.11
C LEU A 121 2.64 -0.64 -16.46
N LYS A 122 3.31 -1.79 -16.44
CA LYS A 122 3.75 -2.52 -17.63
C LYS A 122 2.58 -3.33 -18.18
N ARG A 123 2.35 -3.24 -19.49
CA ARG A 123 1.34 -4.02 -20.22
C ARG A 123 2.05 -4.95 -21.20
N PHE A 124 1.79 -6.24 -21.08
CA PHE A 124 2.22 -7.26 -22.03
C PHE A 124 1.05 -7.69 -22.92
N GLU A 125 1.34 -8.39 -24.03
CA GLU A 125 0.32 -8.82 -25.00
C GLU A 125 -0.77 -9.69 -24.36
N ASP A 126 -0.40 -10.56 -23.43
CA ASP A 126 -1.29 -11.51 -22.75
C ASP A 126 -1.96 -10.93 -21.48
N ASP A 127 -1.77 -9.64 -21.20
CA ASP A 127 -2.45 -8.98 -20.09
C ASP A 127 -3.84 -8.50 -20.51
N GLY A 128 -4.86 -8.87 -19.72
CA GLY A 128 -6.19 -8.30 -19.85
C GLY A 128 -6.22 -6.82 -19.45
N GLU A 129 -7.22 -6.09 -19.92
CA GLU A 129 -7.39 -4.64 -19.66
C GLU A 129 -7.64 -4.33 -18.17
N ASP A 130 -8.04 -5.31 -17.36
CA ASP A 130 -8.51 -5.11 -15.98
C ASP A 130 -7.41 -4.81 -14.94
N LEU A 131 -6.13 -4.85 -15.32
CA LEU A 131 -5.02 -4.62 -14.38
C LEU A 131 -4.97 -3.16 -13.91
N LEU A 132 -5.23 -2.21 -14.82
CA LEU A 132 -5.29 -0.80 -14.47
C LEU A 132 -6.42 -0.53 -13.47
N ASP A 133 -7.62 -1.05 -13.75
CA ASP A 133 -8.77 -0.89 -12.87
C ASP A 133 -8.54 -1.50 -11.49
N THR A 134 -7.86 -2.65 -11.44
CA THR A 134 -7.47 -3.29 -10.18
C THR A 134 -6.49 -2.42 -9.39
N LEU A 135 -5.51 -1.82 -10.06
CA LEU A 135 -4.56 -0.90 -9.43
C LEU A 135 -5.26 0.37 -8.91
N LEU A 136 -6.11 1.00 -9.73
CA LEU A 136 -6.88 2.19 -9.35
C LEU A 136 -7.83 1.91 -8.18
N ALA A 137 -8.47 0.74 -8.18
CA ALA A 137 -9.29 0.33 -7.05
C ALA A 137 -8.47 0.17 -5.76
N GLY A 138 -7.24 -0.36 -5.86
CA GLY A 138 -6.33 -0.45 -4.72
C GLY A 138 -5.90 0.92 -4.19
N LEU A 139 -5.62 1.87 -5.08
CA LEU A 139 -5.32 3.26 -4.72
C LEU A 139 -6.53 3.92 -4.07
N LYS A 140 -7.75 3.68 -4.57
CA LYS A 140 -8.97 4.19 -3.95
C LYS A 140 -9.20 3.63 -2.54
N LEU A 141 -8.92 2.35 -2.33
CA LEU A 141 -8.97 1.76 -0.99
C LEU A 141 -7.94 2.40 -0.06
N LEU A 142 -6.77 2.77 -0.58
CA LEU A 142 -5.74 3.46 0.22
C LEU A 142 -6.22 4.83 0.69
N GLU A 143 -6.95 5.59 -0.14
CA GLU A 143 -7.56 6.86 0.27
C GLU A 143 -8.62 6.71 1.37
N LEU A 144 -9.26 5.53 1.46
CA LEU A 144 -10.23 5.20 2.51
C LEU A 144 -9.56 4.60 3.77
N ASP A 145 -8.24 4.44 3.75
CA ASP A 145 -7.42 3.93 4.84
C ASP A 145 -6.25 4.91 5.10
N ALA A 146 -5.26 4.49 5.89
CA ALA A 146 -4.05 5.24 6.18
C ALA A 146 -2.79 4.62 5.54
N LEU A 147 -1.78 5.46 5.36
CA LEU A 147 -0.43 5.06 4.91
C LEU A 147 0.61 5.49 5.96
N GLY A 148 1.50 4.57 6.35
CA GLY A 148 2.56 4.85 7.32
C GLY A 148 2.19 4.49 8.76
N GLY A 149 2.79 5.19 9.72
CA GLY A 149 2.61 4.97 11.16
C GLY A 149 1.34 5.61 11.75
N SER A 150 1.07 5.33 13.03
CA SER A 150 -0.04 5.89 13.83
C SER A 150 0.37 7.18 14.57
#